data_AF-A0A946IFW3-F1
#
_entry.id   AF-A0A946IFW3-F1
#
_cell.length_a   1.000
_cell.length_b   1.000
_cell.length_c   1.000
_cell.angle_alpha   90.00
_cell.angle_beta   90.00
_cell.angle_gamma   90.00
#
_symmetry.space_group_name_H-M   'P 1'
#
loop_
_entity.id
_entity.type
_entity.pdbx_description
1 polymer ?
#
loop_
_entity_poly.entity_id
_entity_poly.type
_entity_poly.pdbx_seq_one_letter_code
_entity_poly.pdbx_strand_id
1 'polypeptide(L)'
;MNQSEFDNLLQAASERDLTDGELAKLERWLAANPAEQAEWEALDRLLAALPDEPVATNFAARVLDEIRRAEAAQPALGQAWWQRLLSPQFRPIQIAAAATLAMVLGGIGYQSHLNQSRAEMAAAVAAIAEFTPGFLADFEAIEAIAQADPIDEELWAALK
;
A
#
# COMPACT_ATOMS: atom_id res chain seq x y z
N MET A 1 8.98 -22.19 27.86
CA MET A 1 8.66 -21.44 29.08
C MET A 1 8.08 -22.43 30.06
N ASN A 2 8.52 -22.37 31.31
CA ASN A 2 8.06 -23.29 32.37
C ASN A 2 6.94 -22.63 33.19
N GLN A 3 6.22 -23.41 34.01
CA GLN A 3 5.08 -22.90 34.80
C GLN A 3 5.44 -21.69 35.67
N SER A 4 6.60 -21.73 36.35
CA SER A 4 7.05 -20.63 37.20
C SER A 4 7.33 -19.34 36.43
N GLU A 5 7.76 -19.43 35.17
CA GLU A 5 7.96 -18.25 34.32
C GLU A 5 6.61 -17.67 33.87
N PHE A 6 5.60 -18.51 33.65
CA PHE A 6 4.24 -18.09 33.37
C PHE A 6 3.61 -17.36 34.56
N ASP A 7 3.71 -17.92 35.77
CA ASP A 7 3.19 -17.28 36.98
C ASP A 7 3.85 -15.92 37.24
N ASN A 8 5.15 -15.82 36.99
CA ASN A 8 5.87 -14.55 37.08
C ASN A 8 5.40 -13.52 36.05
N LEU A 9 5.03 -13.94 34.83
CA LEU A 9 4.44 -13.04 33.84
C LEU A 9 3.04 -12.58 34.25
N LEU A 10 2.22 -13.46 34.83
CA LEU A 10 0.92 -13.07 35.37
C LEU A 10 1.04 -12.08 36.53
N GLN A 11 1.99 -12.31 37.45
CA GLN A 11 2.32 -11.37 38.51
C GLN A 11 2.75 -10.02 37.92
N ALA A 12 3.66 -10.02 36.93
CA ALA A 12 4.10 -8.80 36.28
C ALA A 12 2.94 -8.04 35.61
N ALA A 13 2.01 -8.75 34.96
CA ALA A 13 0.82 -8.17 34.34
C ALA A 13 -0.13 -7.50 35.34
N SER A 14 -0.09 -7.91 36.62
CA SER A 14 -0.89 -7.27 37.68
C SER A 14 -0.29 -5.94 38.17
N GLU A 15 1.03 -5.77 38.00
CA GLU A 15 1.77 -4.60 38.52
C GLU A 15 2.08 -3.58 37.41
N ARG A 16 2.26 -4.05 36.17
CA ARG A 16 2.59 -3.23 35.00
C ARG A 16 2.12 -3.88 33.70
N ASP A 17 2.08 -3.09 32.64
CA ASP A 17 1.89 -3.64 31.30
C ASP A 17 3.05 -4.58 30.92
N LEU A 18 2.69 -5.68 30.27
CA LEU A 18 3.65 -6.60 29.66
C LEU A 18 4.27 -5.95 28.43
N THR A 19 5.57 -6.13 28.27
CA THR A 19 6.26 -5.72 27.05
C THR A 19 5.87 -6.63 25.88
N ASP A 20 5.99 -6.15 24.64
CA ASP A 20 5.69 -6.95 23.44
C ASP A 20 6.41 -8.30 23.40
N GLY A 21 7.66 -8.34 23.88
CA GLY A 21 8.46 -9.56 23.95
C GLY A 21 7.98 -10.54 25.03
N GLU A 22 7.41 -10.06 26.13
CA GLU A 22 6.79 -10.87 27.17
C GLU A 22 5.43 -11.39 26.70
N LEU A 23 4.64 -10.55 26.05
CA LEU A 23 3.36 -10.92 25.45
C LEU A 23 3.53 -12.02 24.40
N ALA A 24 4.48 -11.86 23.48
CA ALA A 24 4.77 -12.88 22.47
C ALA A 24 5.25 -14.21 23.07
N LYS A 25 5.89 -14.19 24.24
CA LYS A 25 6.26 -15.42 24.97
C LYS A 25 5.03 -16.09 25.61
N LEU A 26 4.15 -15.28 26.22
CA LEU A 26 2.90 -15.74 26.80
C LEU A 26 2.00 -16.39 25.74
N GLU A 27 1.79 -15.72 24.60
CA GLU A 27 1.01 -16.23 23.47
C GLU A 27 1.57 -17.56 22.94
N ARG A 28 2.89 -17.63 22.73
CA ARG A 28 3.54 -18.87 22.26
C ARG A 28 3.38 -20.02 23.25
N TRP A 29 3.40 -19.72 24.55
CA TRP A 29 3.22 -20.75 25.57
C TRP A 29 1.77 -21.20 25.67
N LEU A 30 0.80 -20.29 25.63
CA LEU A 30 -0.63 -20.65 25.61
C LEU A 30 -0.97 -21.49 24.38
N ALA A 31 -0.46 -21.12 23.20
CA ALA A 31 -0.63 -21.91 21.98
C ALA A 31 -0.04 -23.32 22.07
N ALA A 32 1.00 -23.51 22.90
CA ALA A 32 1.61 -24.81 23.15
C ALA A 32 0.90 -25.62 24.26
N ASN A 33 0.01 -25.00 25.05
CA ASN A 33 -0.68 -25.61 26.18
C ASN A 33 -2.20 -25.42 26.05
N PRO A 34 -2.88 -26.24 25.22
CA PRO A 34 -4.30 -26.08 24.93
C PRO A 34 -5.21 -26.31 26.15
N ALA A 35 -4.75 -27.06 27.16
CA ALA A 35 -5.48 -27.23 28.41
C ALA A 35 -5.59 -25.90 29.18
N GLU A 36 -4.49 -25.17 29.29
CA GLU A 36 -4.44 -23.84 29.92
C GLU A 36 -5.30 -22.85 29.15
N GLN A 37 -5.22 -22.85 27.82
CA GLN A 37 -6.08 -22.03 26.97
C GLN A 37 -7.58 -22.33 27.19
N ALA A 38 -7.96 -23.60 27.35
CA ALA A 38 -9.33 -23.99 27.60
C ALA A 38 -9.84 -23.51 28.97
N GLU A 39 -8.98 -23.39 29.98
CA GLU A 39 -9.33 -22.80 31.28
C GLU A 39 -9.63 -21.31 31.15
N TRP A 40 -8.83 -20.56 30.38
CA TRP A 40 -9.10 -19.15 30.07
C TRP A 40 -10.41 -18.97 29.30
N GLU A 41 -10.69 -19.82 28.31
CA GLU A 41 -11.96 -19.79 27.58
C GLU A 41 -13.17 -20.18 28.45
N ALA A 42 -12.98 -21.03 29.46
CA ALA A 42 -14.02 -21.34 30.44
C ALA A 42 -14.29 -20.13 31.34
N LEU A 43 -13.25 -19.43 31.79
CA LEU A 43 -13.38 -18.19 32.55
C LEU A 43 -14.11 -17.10 31.76
N ASP A 44 -13.73 -16.91 30.48
CA ASP A 44 -14.35 -15.90 29.62
C ASP A 44 -15.86 -16.17 29.44
N ARG A 45 -16.26 -17.43 29.27
CA ARG A 45 -17.67 -17.82 29.24
C ARG A 45 -18.41 -17.52 30.54
N LEU A 46 -17.77 -17.68 31.70
CA LEU A 46 -18.36 -17.34 32.99
C LEU A 46 -18.50 -15.82 33.16
N LEU A 47 -17.51 -15.04 32.72
CA LEU A 47 -17.57 -13.59 32.74
C LEU A 47 -18.66 -13.05 31.80
N ALA A 48 -18.79 -13.62 30.61
CA ALA A 48 -19.85 -13.27 29.67
C ALA A 48 -21.27 -13.63 30.17
N ALA A 49 -21.38 -14.56 31.10
CA ALA A 49 -22.64 -14.94 31.72
C ALA A 49 -23.05 -14.03 32.89
N LEU A 50 -22.20 -13.08 33.30
CA LEU A 50 -22.54 -12.11 34.34
C LEU A 50 -23.65 -11.17 33.86
N PRO A 51 -24.55 -10.73 34.76
CA PRO A 51 -25.58 -9.77 34.41
C PRO A 51 -24.97 -8.41 34.07
N ASP A 52 -25.59 -7.70 33.12
CA ASP A 52 -25.22 -6.33 32.81
C ASP A 52 -25.53 -5.41 34.00
N GLU A 53 -24.49 -4.92 34.65
CA GLU A 53 -24.60 -3.94 35.73
C GLU A 53 -24.79 -2.53 35.14
N PRO A 54 -25.70 -1.70 35.68
CA PRO A 54 -25.86 -0.33 35.21
C PRO A 54 -24.57 0.48 35.43
N VAL A 55 -23.88 0.79 34.33
CA VAL A 55 -22.72 1.68 34.31
C VAL A 55 -23.15 3.12 34.54
N ALA A 56 -22.28 3.92 35.16
CA ALA A 56 -22.53 5.34 35.34
C ALA A 56 -22.73 6.05 33.98
N THR A 57 -23.68 6.98 33.89
CA THR A 57 -24.01 7.71 32.65
C THR A 57 -22.82 8.46 32.04
N ASN A 58 -21.80 8.78 32.85
CA ASN A 58 -20.57 9.46 32.43
C ASN A 58 -19.38 8.51 32.20
N PHE A 59 -19.59 7.19 32.19
CA PHE A 59 -18.52 6.20 32.03
C PHE A 59 -17.72 6.45 30.75
N ALA A 60 -18.39 6.53 29.60
CA ALA A 60 -17.73 6.77 28.31
C ALA A 60 -16.94 8.08 28.30
N ALA A 61 -17.46 9.13 28.95
CA ALA A 61 -16.76 10.41 29.05
C ALA A 61 -15.47 10.30 29.89
N ARG A 62 -15.50 9.52 30.99
CA ARG A 62 -14.32 9.27 31.83
C ARG A 62 -13.27 8.42 31.11
N VAL A 63 -13.70 7.38 30.40
CA VAL A 63 -12.79 6.54 29.61
C VAL A 63 -12.09 7.36 28.53
N LEU A 64 -12.84 8.18 27.78
CA LEU A 64 -12.25 9.03 26.75
C LEU A 64 -11.30 10.08 27.33
N ASP A 65 -11.59 10.62 28.51
CA ASP A 65 -10.69 11.57 29.19
C ASP A 65 -9.39 10.89 29.63
N GLU A 66 -9.48 9.67 30.19
CA GLU A 66 -8.31 8.91 30.62
C GLU A 66 -7.43 8.50 29.43
N ILE A 67 -8.03 8.06 28.31
CA ILE A 67 -7.29 7.77 27.08
C ILE A 67 -6.54 9.00 26.60
N ARG A 68 -7.18 10.17 26.54
CA ARG A 68 -6.51 11.42 26.14
C ARG A 68 -5.38 11.80 27.07
N ARG A 69 -5.52 11.58 28.38
CA ARG A 69 -4.45 11.84 29.36
C ARG A 69 -3.27 10.90 29.16
N ALA A 70 -3.54 9.61 28.93
CA ALA A 70 -2.50 8.63 28.65
C ALA A 70 -1.76 8.93 27.33
N GLU A 71 -2.48 9.31 26.28
CA GLU A 71 -1.90 9.75 25.00
C GLU A 71 -1.08 11.04 25.15
N ALA A 72 -1.56 12.00 25.95
CA ALA A 72 -0.85 13.26 26.20
C ALA A 72 0.40 13.07 27.10
N ALA A 73 0.42 12.04 27.96
CA ALA A 73 1.57 11.69 28.79
C ALA A 73 2.68 11.02 27.98
N GLN A 74 2.37 10.44 26.82
CA GLN A 74 3.40 9.96 25.90
C GLN A 74 4.09 11.15 25.24
N PRO A 75 5.43 11.26 25.30
CA PRO A 75 6.12 12.31 24.59
C PRO A 75 5.77 12.19 23.11
N ALA A 76 5.25 13.29 22.54
CA ALA A 76 4.92 13.38 21.12
C ALA A 76 6.20 13.36 20.27
N LEU A 77 6.87 12.20 20.23
CA LEU A 77 8.09 11.94 19.47
C LEU A 77 7.87 12.21 17.98
N GLY A 78 6.63 12.03 17.49
CA GLY A 78 6.24 12.41 16.15
C GLY A 78 6.26 13.92 15.92
N GLN A 79 5.49 14.70 16.69
CA GLN A 79 5.28 16.13 16.41
C GLN A 79 6.57 16.95 16.37
N ALA A 80 7.50 16.68 17.29
CA ALA A 80 8.78 17.39 17.36
C ALA A 80 9.73 17.00 16.20
N TRP A 81 9.70 15.74 15.74
CA TRP A 81 10.56 15.28 14.64
C TRP A 81 10.10 15.85 13.28
N TRP A 82 8.80 15.88 12.99
CA TRP A 82 8.27 16.45 11.75
C TRP A 82 8.57 17.95 11.64
N GLN A 83 8.44 18.72 12.73
CA GLN A 83 8.82 20.14 12.74
C GLN A 83 10.33 20.35 12.55
N ARG A 84 11.15 19.44 13.09
CA ARG A 84 12.60 19.47 12.90
C ARG A 84 13.00 19.12 11.46
N LEU A 85 12.26 18.25 10.76
CA LEU A 85 12.46 17.92 9.35
C LEU A 85 12.08 19.07 8.39
N LEU A 86 11.14 19.93 8.81
CA LEU A 86 10.73 21.15 8.10
C LEU A 86 11.72 22.32 8.28
N SER A 87 12.72 22.17 9.16
CA SER A 87 13.71 23.23 9.41
C SER A 87 14.67 23.43 8.21
N PRO A 88 15.19 24.66 7.99
CA PRO A 88 15.95 25.03 6.80
C PRO A 88 17.26 24.24 6.61
N GLN A 89 17.73 23.52 7.63
CA GLN A 89 18.91 22.66 7.56
C GLN A 89 18.70 21.39 6.72
N PHE A 90 17.45 20.97 6.47
CA PHE A 90 17.11 19.78 5.67
C PHE A 90 16.59 20.12 4.27
N ARG A 91 16.73 21.38 3.83
CA ARG A 91 16.42 21.83 2.45
C ARG A 91 16.95 20.90 1.33
N PRO A 92 18.18 20.37 1.36
CA PRO A 92 18.64 19.49 0.28
C PRO A 92 17.86 18.16 0.21
N ILE A 93 17.43 17.61 1.34
CA ILE A 93 16.62 16.39 1.40
C ILE A 93 15.20 16.67 0.88
N GLN A 94 14.64 17.83 1.22
CA GLN A 94 13.33 18.27 0.71
C GLN A 94 13.34 18.47 -0.81
N ILE A 95 14.41 19.07 -1.35
CA ILE A 95 14.58 19.26 -2.80
C ILE A 95 14.73 17.91 -3.50
N ALA A 96 15.52 16.98 -2.95
CA ALA A 96 15.67 15.65 -3.51
C ALA A 96 14.33 14.90 -3.52
N ALA A 97 13.59 14.92 -2.41
CA ALA A 97 12.27 14.29 -2.32
C ALA A 97 11.26 14.90 -3.31
N ALA A 98 11.25 16.23 -3.44
CA ALA A 98 10.40 16.92 -4.43
C ALA A 98 10.78 16.57 -5.87
N ALA A 99 12.08 16.46 -6.17
CA ALA A 99 12.57 16.06 -7.48
C ALA A 99 12.19 14.61 -7.81
N THR A 100 12.29 13.69 -6.84
CA THR A 100 11.85 12.30 -7.01
C THR A 100 10.33 12.24 -7.25
N LEU A 101 9.54 13.00 -6.49
CA LEU A 101 8.09 13.07 -6.68
C LEU A 101 7.73 13.61 -8.07
N ALA A 102 8.41 14.68 -8.51
CA ALA A 102 8.22 15.26 -9.84
C ALA A 102 8.64 14.29 -10.96
N MET A 103 9.70 13.51 -10.76
CA MET A 103 10.15 12.50 -11.72
C MET A 103 9.19 11.32 -11.82
N VAL A 104 8.60 10.88 -10.70
CA VAL A 104 7.56 9.83 -10.68
C VAL A 104 6.27 10.33 -11.32
N LEU A 105 5.80 11.52 -10.95
CA LEU A 105 4.60 12.12 -11.56
C LEU A 105 4.79 12.41 -13.04
N GLY A 106 5.96 12.92 -13.44
CA GLY A 106 6.33 13.13 -14.84
C GLY A 106 6.42 11.82 -15.62
N GLY A 107 6.98 10.77 -15.02
CA GLY A 107 7.05 9.43 -15.63
C GLY A 107 5.67 8.81 -15.86
N ILE A 108 4.77 8.90 -14.88
CA ILE A 108 3.38 8.42 -14.99
C ILE A 108 2.62 9.22 -16.04
N GLY A 109 2.78 10.56 -16.06
CA GLY A 109 2.16 11.42 -17.07
C GLY A 109 2.63 11.10 -18.49
N TYR A 110 3.93 10.89 -18.69
CA TYR A 110 4.52 10.52 -19.99
C TYR A 110 4.02 9.15 -20.49
N GLN A 111 3.91 8.16 -19.58
CA GLN A 111 3.35 6.85 -19.91
C GLN A 111 1.88 6.93 -20.35
N SER A 112 1.09 7.81 -19.72
CA SER A 112 -0.31 8.00 -20.04
C SER A 112 -0.51 8.55 -21.46
N HIS A 113 0.36 9.47 -21.90
CA HIS A 113 0.30 10.08 -23.23
C HIS A 113 0.62 9.07 -24.34
N LEU A 114 1.55 8.14 -24.10
CA LEU A 114 1.88 7.05 -25.03
C LEU A 114 0.74 6.03 -25.15
N ASN A 115 0.05 5.74 -24.05
CA ASN A 115 -1.11 4.84 -24.07
C ASN A 115 -2.33 5.47 -24.75
N GLN A 116 -2.51 6.80 -24.63
CA GLN A 116 -3.58 7.52 -25.31
C GLN A 116 -3.38 7.52 -26.83
N SER A 117 -2.15 7.73 -27.31
CA SER A 117 -1.83 7.59 -28.74
C SER A 117 -2.06 6.17 -29.28
N ARG A 118 -1.80 5.13 -28.47
CA ARG A 118 -2.11 3.74 -28.84
C ARG A 118 -3.62 3.47 -28.87
N ALA A 119 -4.39 4.06 -27.97
CA ALA A 119 -5.85 3.95 -27.97
C ALA A 119 -6.46 4.66 -29.19
N GLU A 120 -5.95 5.82 -29.57
CA GLU A 120 -6.35 6.53 -30.79
C GLU A 120 -5.94 5.76 -32.06
N MET A 121 -4.73 5.17 -32.10
CA MET A 121 -4.32 4.28 -33.19
C MET A 121 -5.16 3.01 -33.27
N ALA A 122 -5.53 2.40 -32.14
CA ALA A 122 -6.38 1.21 -32.10
C ALA A 122 -7.82 1.53 -32.53
N ALA A 123 -8.35 2.69 -32.14
CA ALA A 123 -9.64 3.18 -32.60
C ALA A 123 -9.62 3.51 -34.11
N ALA A 124 -8.53 4.10 -34.61
CA ALA A 124 -8.35 4.35 -36.04
C ALA A 124 -8.23 3.05 -36.84
N VAL A 125 -7.48 2.05 -36.34
CA VAL A 125 -7.38 0.72 -36.96
C VAL A 125 -8.72 -0.02 -36.92
N ALA A 126 -9.47 0.06 -35.82
CA ALA A 126 -10.81 -0.53 -35.72
C ALA A 126 -11.81 0.14 -36.68
N ALA A 127 -11.76 1.47 -36.80
CA ALA A 127 -12.59 2.23 -37.74
C ALA A 127 -12.24 1.96 -39.22
N ILE A 128 -10.96 1.70 -39.53
CA ILE A 128 -10.51 1.27 -40.86
C ILE A 128 -10.94 -0.18 -41.14
N ALA A 129 -10.86 -1.07 -40.15
CA ALA A 129 -11.29 -2.47 -40.28
C ALA A 129 -12.80 -2.61 -40.49
N GLU A 130 -13.60 -1.71 -39.91
CA GLU A 130 -15.06 -1.65 -40.11
C GLU A 130 -15.45 -1.20 -41.52
N PHE A 131 -14.52 -0.56 -42.26
CA PHE A 131 -14.75 -0.05 -43.62
C PHE A 131 -14.09 -0.86 -44.74
N THR A 132 -13.42 -1.98 -44.46
CA THR A 132 -12.73 -2.79 -45.49
C THR A 132 -13.74 -3.50 -46.41
N PRO A 133 -13.88 -3.11 -47.70
CA PRO A 133 -14.62 -3.89 -48.67
C PRO A 133 -13.80 -5.14 -49.03
N GLY A 134 -14.46 -6.24 -49.41
CA GLY A 134 -13.86 -7.57 -49.69
C GLY A 134 -12.88 -7.66 -50.88
N PHE A 135 -12.10 -6.61 -51.14
CA PHE A 135 -11.16 -6.50 -52.27
C PHE A 135 -9.70 -6.83 -51.90
N LEU A 136 -9.38 -7.03 -50.62
CA LEU A 136 -8.06 -7.48 -50.17
C LEU A 136 -7.92 -9.02 -50.10
N ALA A 137 -8.87 -9.76 -50.69
CA ALA A 137 -8.78 -11.22 -50.81
C ALA A 137 -7.91 -11.67 -51.99
N ASP A 138 -7.62 -10.80 -52.98
CA ASP A 138 -6.77 -11.14 -54.12
C ASP A 138 -5.30 -10.76 -53.88
N PHE A 139 -4.57 -11.70 -53.28
CA PHE A 139 -3.12 -11.61 -53.07
C PHE A 139 -2.30 -11.63 -54.38
N GLU A 140 -2.91 -12.00 -55.51
CA GLU A 140 -2.25 -12.16 -56.81
C GLU A 140 -1.91 -10.80 -57.47
N ALA A 141 -2.61 -9.71 -57.11
CA ALA A 141 -2.35 -8.38 -57.67
C ALA A 141 -1.12 -7.67 -57.07
N ILE A 142 -0.68 -8.05 -55.86
CA ILE A 142 0.43 -7.41 -55.15
C ILE A 142 1.79 -7.90 -55.69
N GLU A 143 1.86 -9.12 -56.19
CA GLU A 143 3.10 -9.71 -56.71
C GLU A 143 3.55 -9.04 -58.03
N ALA A 144 2.62 -8.53 -58.83
CA ALA A 144 2.91 -7.85 -60.09
C ALA A 144 3.58 -6.46 -59.94
N ILE A 145 3.45 -5.80 -58.77
CA ILE A 145 4.05 -4.48 -58.53
C ILE A 145 5.49 -4.60 -58.02
N ALA A 146 5.87 -5.74 -57.43
CA ALA A 146 7.22 -5.96 -56.91
C ALA A 146 8.31 -6.07 -57.99
N GLN A 147 7.94 -6.05 -59.28
CA GLN A 147 8.81 -6.31 -60.43
C GLN A 147 9.08 -5.07 -61.30
N ALA A 148 8.91 -3.85 -60.77
CA ALA A 148 9.32 -2.60 -61.41
C ALA A 148 10.59 -2.02 -60.76
N ASP A 149 11.58 -1.67 -61.60
CA ASP A 149 12.97 -1.32 -61.31
C ASP A 149 13.19 -0.16 -60.29
N PRO A 150 14.33 -0.11 -59.57
CA PRO A 150 14.62 0.91 -58.57
C PRO A 150 15.01 2.26 -59.19
N ILE A 151 14.37 3.31 -58.68
CA ILE A 151 14.40 4.71 -59.12
C ILE A 151 15.82 5.28 -59.30
N ASP A 152 16.00 5.93 -60.47
CA ASP A 152 17.20 6.56 -61.02
C ASP A 152 17.98 7.50 -60.06
N GLU A 153 19.29 7.25 -59.93
CA GLU A 153 20.25 8.05 -59.14
C GLU A 153 20.39 9.51 -59.64
N GLU A 154 19.93 9.83 -60.86
CA GLU A 154 19.94 11.20 -61.41
C GLU A 154 19.05 12.17 -60.62
N LEU A 155 17.94 11.68 -60.03
CA LEU A 155 17.06 12.49 -59.18
C LEU A 155 17.70 12.83 -57.82
N TRP A 156 18.65 12.03 -57.35
CA TRP A 156 19.35 12.25 -56.08
C TRP A 156 20.47 13.28 -56.18
N ALA A 157 21.10 13.42 -57.37
CA ALA A 157 22.18 14.38 -57.58
C ALA A 157 21.69 15.84 -57.74
N ALA A 158 20.45 16.04 -58.20
CA ALA A 158 19.86 17.39 -58.34
C ALA A 158 19.41 18.02 -57.01
N LEU A 159 19.41 17.26 -55.92
CA LEU A 159 19.00 17.70 -54.58
C LEU A 159 20.19 18.06 -53.65
N LYS A 160 21.38 18.33 -54.22
CA LYS A 160 22.55 18.84 -53.50
C LYS A 160 23.03 20.16 -54.07
#